data_AF-A0A0Q3R6M8-F1
#
_entry.id   AF-A0A0Q3R6M8-F1
#
_cell.length_a   1.000
_cell.length_b   1.000
_cell.length_c   1.000
_cell.angle_alpha   90.00
_cell.angle_beta   90.00
_cell.angle_gamma   90.00
#
_symmetry.space_group_name_H-M   'P 1'
#
loop_
_entity.id
_entity.type
_entity.pdbx_description
1 polymer ?
#
loop_
_entity_poly.entity_id
_entity_poly.type
_entity_poly.pdbx_seq_one_letter_code
_entity_poly.pdbx_strand_id
1 'polypeptide(L)' 'MDAAKVAGFFKDRIILITGSTGFLGKLLVEKILRVQPDVKKLYLLVRVSDNTAAEQRVLHE' A
#
# COMPACT_ATOMS: atom_id res chain seq x y z
N MET A 1 15.03 16.40 2.50
CA MET A 1 14.97 14.94 2.33
C MET A 1 15.14 14.63 0.85
N ASP A 2 16.03 13.70 0.51
CA ASP A 2 16.22 13.28 -0.88
C ASP A 2 15.14 12.26 -1.27
N ALA A 3 14.25 12.66 -2.19
CA ALA A 3 13.14 11.84 -2.66
C ALA A 3 13.62 10.56 -3.36
N ALA A 4 14.76 10.59 -4.04
CA ALA A 4 15.33 9.43 -4.73
C ALA A 4 15.80 8.36 -3.72
N LYS A 5 16.43 8.81 -2.62
CA LYS A 5 16.83 7.92 -1.52
C LYS A 5 15.63 7.27 -0.83
N VAL A 6 14.53 8.02 -0.64
CA VAL A 6 13.28 7.49 -0.08
C VAL A 6 12.63 6.48 -1.03
N ALA A 7 12.55 6.77 -2.32
CA ALA A 7 12.01 5.83 -3.30
C ALA A 7 12.85 4.54 -3.39
N GLY A 8 14.18 4.68 -3.36
CA GLY A 8 15.11 3.54 -3.36
C GLY A 8 14.98 2.65 -2.12
N PHE A 9 14.56 3.19 -0.96
CA PHE A 9 14.32 2.40 0.24
C PHE A 9 13.24 1.32 0.05
N PHE A 10 12.21 1.62 -0.74
CA PHE A 10 11.06 0.74 -0.96
C PHE A 10 11.31 -0.34 -2.02
N LYS A 11 12.40 -0.24 -2.80
CA LYS A 11 12.78 -1.23 -3.80
C LYS A 11 12.97 -2.60 -3.16
N ASP A 12 12.40 -3.63 -3.76
CA ASP A 12 12.47 -5.03 -3.32
C ASP A 12 11.93 -5.28 -1.88
N ARG A 13 11.21 -4.32 -1.28
CA ARG A 13 10.66 -4.45 0.07
C ARG A 13 9.33 -5.17 0.09
N ILE A 14 9.12 -5.91 1.18
CA ILE A 14 7.83 -6.46 1.57
C ILE A 14 7.30 -5.58 2.71
N ILE A 15 6.14 -4.97 2.52
CA ILE A 15 5.61 -3.94 3.42
C ILE A 15 4.20 -4.33 3.87
N LEU A 16 3.94 -4.22 5.16
CA LEU A 16 2.59 -4.32 5.74
C LEU A 16 2.04 -2.92 5.99
N ILE A 17 0.87 -2.63 5.45
CA ILE A 17 0.16 -1.35 5.64
C ILE A 17 -1.16 -1.63 6.35
N THR A 18 -1.35 -0.97 7.48
CA THR A 18 -2.61 -0.97 8.25
C THR A 18 -3.41 0.28 7.93
N GLY A 19 -4.75 0.19 7.94
CA GLY A 19 -5.60 1.35 7.64
C GLY A 19 -5.49 1.80 6.18
N SER A 20 -5.12 0.89 5.28
CA SER A 20 -4.94 1.15 3.84
C SER A 20 -6.21 1.62 3.13
N THR A 21 -7.39 1.33 3.67
CA THR A 21 -8.68 1.80 3.15
C THR A 21 -9.05 3.22 3.60
N GLY A 22 -8.30 3.82 4.53
CA GLY A 22 -8.47 5.22 4.90
C GLY A 22 -7.92 6.17 3.84
N PHE A 23 -8.34 7.44 3.86
CA PHE A 23 -7.93 8.47 2.90
C PHE A 23 -6.41 8.53 2.66
N LEU A 24 -5.62 8.68 3.74
CA LEU A 24 -4.17 8.74 3.63
C LEU A 24 -3.54 7.39 3.29
N GLY A 25 -4.13 6.29 3.76
CA GLY A 25 -3.65 4.94 3.49
C GLY A 25 -3.69 4.63 1.98
N LYS A 26 -4.78 4.98 1.31
CA LYS A 26 -4.92 4.84 -0.14
C LYS A 26 -3.89 5.66 -0.91
N LEU A 27 -3.72 6.93 -0.52
CA LEU A 27 -2.71 7.80 -1.12
C LEU A 27 -1.29 7.27 -0.93
N LEU A 28 -0.98 6.68 0.23
CA LEU A 28 0.32 6.06 0.47
C LEU A 28 0.55 4.85 -0.45
N VAL A 29 -0.43 3.95 -0.57
CA VAL A 29 -0.35 2.77 -1.46
C VAL A 29 -0.15 3.22 -2.91
N GLU A 30 -0.99 4.15 -3.36
CA GLU A 30 -0.91 4.76 -4.68
C GLU A 30 0.49 5.36 -4.93
N LYS A 31 0.98 6.17 -3.99
CA LYS A 31 2.27 6.84 -4.10
C LYS A 31 3.44 5.87 -4.18
N ILE A 32 3.43 4.81 -3.38
CA ILE A 32 4.47 3.78 -3.41
C ILE A 32 4.46 3.09 -4.77
N LEU A 33 3.30 2.64 -5.25
CA LEU A 33 3.19 1.94 -6.54
C LEU A 33 3.55 2.85 -7.73
N ARG A 34 3.24 4.15 -7.68
CA ARG A 34 3.57 5.11 -8.74
C ARG A 34 5.06 5.48 -8.78
N VAL A 35 5.67 5.70 -7.60
CA VAL A 35 7.04 6.22 -7.50
C VAL A 35 8.09 5.12 -7.44
N GLN A 36 7.76 3.97 -6.83
CA GLN A 36 8.61 2.80 -6.77
C GLN A 36 7.82 1.55 -7.18
N PRO A 37 7.64 1.32 -8.50
CA PRO A 37 6.93 0.14 -9.00
C PRO A 37 7.66 -1.17 -8.66
N ASP A 38 8.97 -1.13 -8.38
CA ASP A 38 9.78 -2.30 -8.02
C ASP A 38 9.66 -2.68 -6.52
N VAL A 39 8.56 -2.31 -5.86
CA VAL A 39 8.25 -2.84 -4.52
C VAL A 39 7.90 -4.31 -4.63
N LYS A 40 8.50 -5.17 -3.79
CA LYS A 40 8.34 -6.63 -3.92
C LYS A 40 6.92 -7.09 -3.58
N LYS A 41 6.34 -6.58 -2.49
CA LYS A 41 4.98 -6.93 -2.08
C LYS A 41 4.39 -5.93 -1.08
N LEU A 42 3.12 -5.59 -1.27
CA LEU A 42 2.32 -4.88 -0.28
C LEU A 42 1.29 -5.83 0.33
N TYR A 43 1.28 -5.93 1.66
CA TYR A 43 0.23 -6.57 2.43
C TYR A 43 -0.66 -5.48 3.02
N LEU A 44 -1.96 -5.57 2.77
CA LEU A 44 -2.94 -4.61 3.25
C LEU A 44 -3.80 -5.26 4.33
N LEU A 45 -3.72 -4.77 5.57
CA LEU A 45 -4.57 -5.26 6.65
C LEU A 45 -5.89 -4.49 6.64
N VAL A 46 -6.98 -5.21 6.38
CA VAL A 46 -8.34 -4.67 6.31
C VAL A 46 -9.21 -5.31 7.39
N ARG A 47 -9.92 -4.50 8.18
CA ARG A 47 -10.82 -4.99 9.23
C ARG A 47 -12.17 -5.39 8.66
N VAL A 48 -12.35 -6.68 8.34
CA VAL A 48 -13.57 -7.29 7.79
C VAL A 48 -13.69 -8.78 8.17
N SER A 49 -14.82 -9.40 7.86
CA SER A 49 -15.12 -10.82 8.14
C SER A 49 -14.34 -11.81 7.29
N ASP A 50 -14.09 -11.48 6.03
CA ASP A 50 -13.53 -12.40 5.04
C ASP A 50 -12.78 -11.65 3.93
N ASN A 51 -12.09 -12.41 3.07
CA ASN A 51 -11.25 -11.87 2.00
C ASN A 51 -12.07 -11.18 0.90
N THR A 52 -13.27 -11.66 0.58
CA THR A 52 -14.12 -11.06 -0.45
C THR A 52 -14.58 -9.67 -0.02
N ALA A 53 -15.00 -9.52 1.24
CA ALA A 53 -15.28 -8.23 1.84
C ALA A 53 -14.03 -7.33 1.88
N ALA A 54 -12.84 -7.90 2.10
CA ALA A 54 -11.59 -7.12 2.13
C ALA A 54 -11.27 -6.53 0.75
N GLU A 55 -11.36 -7.34 -0.30
CA GLU A 55 -11.17 -6.93 -1.68
C GLU A 55 -12.14 -5.83 -2.08
N GLN A 56 -13.42 -5.96 -1.71
CA GLN A 56 -14.42 -4.94 -1.99
C GLN A 56 -14.04 -3.57 -1.40
N ARG A 57 -13.58 -3.54 -0.15
CA ARG A 57 -13.19 -2.29 0.53
C ARG A 57 -11.89 -1.68 0.01
N VAL A 58 -11.01 -2.49 -0.58
CA VAL A 58 -9.75 -2.01 -1.15
C VAL A 58 -9.96 -1.46 -2.55
N LEU A 59 -10.86 -2.08 -3.34
CA LEU A 59 -11.05 -1.76 -4.74
C LEU A 59 -12.19 -0.77 -5.01
N HIS A 60 -13.23 -0.75 -4.17
CA HIS A 60 -14.48 -0.04 -4.47
C HIS A 60 -14.94 0.98 -3.42
N GLU A 61 -14.41 0.92 -2.20
CA GLU A 61 -14.56 2.01 -1.23
C GLU A 61 -13.39 2.97 -1.35
#